data_AF-A0A427AAA4-F1
#
_entry.id   AF-A0A427AAA4-F1
#
_cell.length_a   1.000
_cell.length_b   1.000
_cell.length_c   1.000
_cell.angle_alpha   90.00
_cell.angle_beta   90.00
_cell.angle_gamma   90.00
#
_symmetry.space_group_name_H-M   'P 1'
#
loop_
_entity.id
_entity.type
_entity.pdbx_description
1 polymer ?
#
loop_
_entity_poly.entity_id
_entity_poly.type
_entity_poly.pdbx_seq_one_letter_code
_entity_poly.pdbx_strand_id
1 'polypeptide(L)' 'VGLQRSGQATYECGYRVVLSKFRVRYPDLELEEDPFASLLEDDNVDMSDKVPFDDSPNLPSM' A
#
# COMPACT_ATOMS: atom_id res chain seq x y z
N VAL A 1 6.12 4.95 19.56
CA VAL A 1 6.88 4.26 18.49
C VAL A 1 6.06 3.03 18.12
N GLY A 2 5.10 3.07 17.19
CA GLY A 2 5.28 3.29 15.76
C GLY A 2 5.13 1.97 14.98
N LEU A 3 4.20 1.08 15.37
CA LEU A 3 4.06 -0.29 14.84
C LEU A 3 2.85 -0.45 13.90
N GLN A 4 2.28 0.65 13.40
CA GLN A 4 1.09 0.59 12.53
C GLN A 4 1.44 0.64 11.03
N ARG A 5 2.73 0.82 10.68
CA ARG A 5 3.23 0.96 9.30
C ARG A 5 4.15 -0.17 8.83
N SER A 6 4.45 -1.16 9.67
CA SER A 6 5.42 -2.22 9.31
C SER A 6 4.92 -3.12 8.17
N GLY A 7 3.63 -3.45 8.13
CA GLY A 7 3.03 -4.25 7.05
C GLY A 7 3.06 -3.55 5.70
N GLN A 8 2.65 -2.29 5.64
CA GLN A 8 2.67 -1.49 4.42
C GLN A 8 4.10 -1.31 3.89
N ALA A 9 5.05 -0.95 4.76
CA ALA A 9 6.45 -0.75 4.36
C ALA A 9 7.11 -2.05 3.85
N THR A 10 6.80 -3.20 4.47
CA THR A 10 7.33 -4.49 4.01
C THR A 10 6.71 -4.95 2.70
N TYR A 11 5.40 -4.75 2.52
CA TYR A 11 4.70 -5.06 1.28
C TYR A 11 5.18 -4.19 0.12
N GLU A 12 5.29 -2.86 0.31
CA GLU A 12 5.82 -1.92 -0.69
C GLU A 12 7.25 -2.28 -1.10
N CYS A 13 8.10 -2.62 -0.12
CA CYS A 13 9.48 -3.04 -0.39
C CYS A 13 9.52 -4.29 -1.28
N GLY A 14 8.73 -5.31 -0.95
CA GLY A 14 8.63 -6.54 -1.76
C GLY A 14 8.11 -6.27 -3.17
N TYR A 15 7.07 -5.44 -3.28
CA TYR A 15 6.47 -5.06 -4.55
C TYR A 15 7.49 -4.36 -5.47
N ARG A 16 8.22 -3.35 -4.98
CA ARG A 16 9.23 -2.61 -5.75
C ARG A 16 10.34 -3.50 -6.29
N VAL A 17 10.75 -4.52 -5.53
CA VAL A 17 11.77 -5.50 -5.97
C VAL A 17 11.24 -6.37 -7.12
N VAL A 18 10.01 -6.87 -7.00
CA VAL A 18 9.39 -7.69 -8.04
C VAL A 18 9.14 -6.86 -9.30
N LEU A 19 8.65 -5.63 -9.13
CA LEU A 19 8.39 -4.69 -10.22
C LEU A 19 9.65 -4.40 -11.03
N SER A 20 10.78 -4.14 -10.35
CA SER A 20 12.06 -3.88 -11.01
C SER A 20 12.53 -5.07 -11.85
N LYS A 21 12.41 -6.30 -11.30
CA LYS A 21 12.76 -7.53 -12.03
C LYS A 21 11.83 -7.79 -13.21
N PHE A 22 10.55 -7.48 -13.06
CA PHE A 22 9.57 -7.61 -14.12
C PHE A 22 9.89 -6.68 -15.30
N ARG A 23 10.17 -5.40 -15.04
CA ARG A 23 10.52 -4.41 -16.07
C ARG A 23 11.76 -4.80 -16.88
N VAL A 24 12.76 -5.41 -16.24
CA VAL A 24 13.94 -5.92 -16.95
C VAL A 24 13.61 -7.11 -17.85
N ARG A 25 12.66 -7.96 -17.44
CA ARG A 25 12.28 -9.15 -18.21
C ARG A 25 11.29 -8.83 -19.34
N TYR A 26 10.44 -7.83 -19.16
CA TYR A 26 9.38 -7.45 -20.10
C TYR A 26 9.38 -5.92 -20.30
N PRO A 27 10.38 -5.37 -20.99
CA PRO A 27 10.52 -3.92 -21.16
C PRO A 27 9.39 -3.30 -22.00
N ASP A 28 8.78 -4.08 -22.88
CA ASP A 28 7.73 -3.61 -23.79
C ASP A 28 6.31 -3.72 -23.19
N LEU A 29 6.18 -4.27 -21.98
CA LEU A 29 4.88 -4.40 -21.33
C LEU A 29 4.62 -3.15 -20.48
N GLU A 30 3.60 -2.38 -20.86
CA GLU A 30 3.07 -1.33 -20.01
C GLU A 30 2.43 -1.97 -18.77
N LEU A 31 2.83 -1.46 -17.60
CA LEU A 31 2.16 -1.76 -16.33
C LEU A 31 1.28 -0.58 -15.97
N GLU A 32 0.15 -0.89 -15.32
CA GLU A 32 -0.71 0.09 -14.68
C GLU A 32 0.08 0.94 -13.67
N GLU A 33 -0.43 2.13 -13.36
CA GLU A 33 0.19 3.08 -12.43
C GLU A 33 0.59 2.40 -11.11
N ASP A 34 1.75 2.78 -10.58
CA ASP A 34 2.27 2.24 -9.33
C ASP A 34 1.26 2.56 -8.21
N PRO A 35 0.62 1.56 -7.58
CA PRO A 35 -0.39 1.79 -6.55
C PRO A 35 0.18 2.43 -5.27
N PHE A 36 1.51 2.57 -5.16
CA PHE A 36 2.18 3.29 -4.08
C PHE A 36 2.67 4.69 -4.49
N ALA A 37 2.47 5.11 -5.74
CA ALA A 37 2.79 6.47 -6.15
C ALA A 37 1.79 7.46 -5.53
N SER A 38 2.30 8.55 -4.98
CA SER A 38 1.46 9.70 -4.60
C SER A 38 1.06 10.44 -5.88
N LEU A 39 -0.20 10.30 -6.28
CA LEU A 39 -0.76 11.01 -7.43
C LEU A 39 -1.28 12.39 -7.01
N LEU A 40 -1.06 13.41 -7.85
CA LEU A 40 -1.57 14.76 -7.61
C LEU A 40 -3.11 14.81 -7.68
N GLU A 41 -3.70 13.88 -8.43
CA GLU A 41 -5.13 13.65 -8.48
C GLU A 41 -5.67 13.21 -7.11
N ASP A 42 -4.91 12.38 -6.38
CA ASP A 42 -5.24 11.92 -5.02
C ASP A 42 -5.04 13.03 -3.97
N ASP A 43 -4.16 14.01 -4.20
CA ASP A 43 -3.99 15.16 -3.29
C ASP A 43 -5.27 16.03 -3.18
N ASN A 44 -6.15 15.97 -4.19
CA ASN A 44 -7.44 16.67 -4.17
C ASN A 44 -8.56 15.86 -3.50
N VAL A 45 -8.28 14.59 -3.15
CA VAL A 45 -9.22 13.73 -2.45
C VAL A 45 -8.93 13.85 -0.95
N ASP A 46 -9.89 14.38 -0.20
CA ASP A 46 -9.83 14.41 1.27
C ASP A 46 -10.01 12.98 1.82
N MET A 47 -8.97 12.17 1.73
CA MET A 47 -8.87 10.87 2.39
C MET A 47 -8.11 11.05 3.71
N SER A 48 -8.71 10.57 4.81
CA SER A 48 -8.05 10.60 6.11
C SER A 48 -6.74 9.79 6.09
N ASP A 49 -5.62 10.45 6.39
CA ASP A 49 -4.27 9.86 6.52
C ASP A 49 -4.17 8.72 7.54
N LYS A 50 -5.21 8.57 8.38
CA LYS A 50 -5.33 7.55 9.41
C LYS A 50 -6.75 7.04 9.49
N VAL A 51 -6.92 5.79 9.07
CA VAL A 51 -8.07 4.98 9.46
C VAL A 51 -7.60 4.10 10.63
N PRO A 52 -8.16 4.27 11.84
CA PRO A 52 -7.83 3.39 12.96
C PRO A 52 -8.33 1.97 12.67
N PHE A 53 -7.53 0.96 12.99
CA PHE A 53 -8.02 -0.40 12.99
C PHE A 53 -9.03 -0.56 14.14
N ASP A 54 -10.10 -1.31 13.91
CA ASP A 54 -11.02 -1.70 14.97
C ASP A 54 -10.36 -2.81 15.79
N ASP A 55 -9.63 -2.40 16.82
CA ASP A 55 -8.99 -3.30 17.79
C ASP A 55 -10.00 -3.81 18.85
N SER A 56 -11.31 -3.58 18.66
CA SER A 56 -12.33 -4.08 19.56
C SER A 56 -12.28 -5.61 19.58
N PRO A 57 -12.20 -6.24 20.77
CA PRO A 57 -12.35 -7.68 20.85
C PRO A 57 -13.77 -8.01 20.38
N ASN A 58 -13.87 -8.70 19.24
CA ASN A 58 -15.13 -9.25 18.75
C ASN A 58 -15.58 -10.34 19.72
N LEU A 59 -16.20 -9.94 20.84
CA LEU A 59 -16.76 -10.85 21.82
C LEU A 59 -18.10 -11.34 21.27
N PRO A 60 -18.26 -12.65 21.00
CA PRO A 60 -19.58 -13.17 20.69
C PRO A 60 -20.48 -12.95 21.91
N SER A 61 -21.64 -12.32 21.71
CA SER A 61 -22.67 -12.21 22.73
C SER A 61 -23.11 -13.60 23.18
N MET A 62 -23.00 -13.90 24.47
CA MET A 62 -23.55 -15.11 25.09
C MET A 62 -25.07 -15.04 25.19
#